data_AF-A0A7I7UIN2-F1
#
_entry.id   AF-A0A7I7UIN2-F1
#
_cell.length_a   1.000
_cell.length_b   1.000
_cell.length_c   1.000
_cell.angle_alpha   90.00
_cell.angle_beta   90.00
_cell.angle_gamma   90.00
#
_symmetry.space_group_name_H-M   'P 1'
#
loop_
_entity.id
_entity.type
_entity.pdbx_description
1 polymer ?
#
loop_
_entity_poly.entity_id
_entity_poly.type
_entity_poly.pdbx_seq_one_letter_code
_entity_poly.pdbx_strand_id
1 'polypeptide(L)'
;MRALTVVYAAALAICLAPVATAEPTTVQPPEVPPRPGVLFTDNPAIVDPHPMPVEAWSRAGADTLALHFTTGTPQCYGVTAKTHETADTVTVELSGGTLPEAVGRACIQIAVFGTLEVPLQGPIGDRRVLSVH
;
A
#
# COMPACT_ATOMS: atom_id res chain seq x y z
N MET A 1 73.79 9.90 -4.74
CA MET A 1 72.78 8.88 -4.41
C MET A 1 71.83 9.51 -3.39
N ARG A 2 70.67 10.00 -3.84
CA ARG A 2 69.64 10.61 -2.99
C ARG A 2 68.43 9.69 -3.01
N ALA A 3 68.19 8.98 -1.91
CA ALA A 3 66.99 8.19 -1.72
C ALA A 3 65.86 9.14 -1.24
N LEU A 4 64.79 9.22 -2.02
CA LEU A 4 63.55 9.90 -1.63
C LEU A 4 62.48 8.82 -1.41
N THR A 5 62.09 8.70 -0.15
CA THR A 5 60.93 7.98 0.35
C THR A 5 59.64 8.60 -0.20
N VAL A 6 58.71 7.77 -0.69
CA VAL A 6 57.34 8.19 -1.00
C VAL A 6 56.38 7.26 -0.25
N VAL A 7 55.75 7.80 0.79
CA VAL A 7 54.63 7.19 1.50
C VAL A 7 53.36 7.61 0.78
N TYR A 8 52.66 6.67 0.15
CA TYR A 8 51.36 6.92 -0.47
C TYR A 8 50.27 6.86 0.61
N ALA A 9 49.69 8.02 0.95
CA ALA A 9 48.46 8.10 1.72
C ALA A 9 47.27 8.00 0.75
N ALA A 10 46.58 6.85 0.74
CA ALA A 10 45.32 6.68 0.03
C ALA A 10 44.18 7.26 0.86
N ALA A 11 43.73 8.48 0.53
CA ALA A 11 42.54 9.07 1.12
C ALA A 11 41.28 8.46 0.46
N LEU A 12 40.53 7.66 1.22
CA LEU A 12 39.19 7.19 0.83
C LEU A 12 38.22 8.40 0.87
N ALA A 13 37.81 8.90 -0.29
CA ALA A 13 36.75 9.89 -0.40
C ALA A 13 35.38 9.20 -0.25
N ILE A 14 34.79 9.28 0.95
CA ILE A 14 33.42 8.84 1.20
C ILE A 14 32.47 9.88 0.60
N CYS A 15 31.83 9.55 -0.52
CA CYS A 15 30.78 10.38 -1.12
C CYS A 15 29.54 10.37 -0.22
N LEU A 16 29.32 11.45 0.52
CA LEU A 16 28.08 11.74 1.25
C LEU A 16 27.01 12.23 0.25
N ALA A 17 26.45 11.33 -0.55
CA ALA A 17 25.25 11.65 -1.31
C ALA A 17 24.03 11.59 -0.37
N PRO A 18 23.12 12.59 -0.39
CA PRO A 18 21.90 12.53 0.40
C PRO A 18 21.02 11.38 -0.08
N VAL A 19 20.65 10.47 0.84
CA VAL A 19 19.66 9.44 0.59
C VAL A 19 18.29 10.11 0.66
N ALA A 20 17.58 10.19 -0.46
CA ALA A 20 16.21 10.67 -0.48
C ALA A 20 15.29 9.61 0.15
N THR A 21 14.65 9.94 1.27
CA THR A 21 13.56 9.13 1.83
C THR A 21 12.24 9.71 1.34
N ALA A 22 11.37 8.87 0.78
CA ALA A 22 9.99 9.26 0.52
C ALA A 22 9.21 9.11 1.83
N GLU A 23 8.57 10.19 2.29
CA GLU A 23 7.68 10.13 3.45
C GLU A 23 6.32 9.56 3.02
N PRO A 24 5.69 8.68 3.83
CA PRO A 24 4.34 8.18 3.56
C PRO A 24 3.35 9.34 3.47
N THR A 25 2.48 9.32 2.46
CA THR A 25 1.47 10.37 2.29
C THR A 25 0.17 9.93 2.96
N THR A 26 -0.39 10.79 3.81
CA THR A 26 -1.72 10.57 4.40
C THR A 26 -2.77 11.40 3.69
N VAL A 27 -3.82 10.75 3.21
CA VAL A 27 -4.98 11.40 2.56
C VAL A 27 -6.29 10.93 3.19
N GLN A 28 -7.32 11.76 3.10
CA GLN A 28 -8.68 11.39 3.51
C GLN A 28 -9.50 11.03 2.27
N PRO A 29 -9.69 9.74 1.96
CA PRO A 29 -10.54 9.34 0.84
C PRO A 29 -12.00 9.72 1.09
N PRO A 30 -12.75 10.11 0.05
CA PRO A 30 -14.15 10.46 0.19
C PRO A 30 -15.00 9.24 0.56
N GLU A 31 -15.97 9.44 1.46
CA GLU A 31 -17.09 8.52 1.64
C GLU A 31 -18.04 8.66 0.45
N VAL A 32 -18.42 7.54 -0.16
CA VAL A 32 -19.36 7.48 -1.29
C VAL A 32 -20.45 6.45 -1.00
N PRO A 33 -21.63 6.54 -1.66
CA PRO A 33 -22.60 5.44 -1.63
C PRO A 33 -21.97 4.13 -2.10
N PRO A 34 -22.46 2.95 -1.66
CA PRO A 34 -21.96 1.68 -2.16
C PRO A 34 -21.92 1.64 -3.69
N ARG A 35 -20.77 1.27 -4.25
CA ARG A 35 -20.57 1.18 -5.70
C ARG A 35 -20.30 -0.26 -6.14
N PRO A 36 -20.76 -0.66 -7.34
CA PRO A 36 -20.37 -1.93 -7.94
C PRO A 36 -18.86 -2.00 -8.12
N GLY A 37 -18.28 -3.16 -7.84
CA GLY A 37 -16.86 -3.45 -8.02
C GLY A 37 -16.62 -4.94 -7.95
N VAL A 38 -15.46 -5.38 -8.44
CA VAL A 38 -15.01 -6.75 -8.27
C VAL A 38 -14.62 -6.94 -6.81
N LEU A 39 -15.24 -7.89 -6.11
CA LEU A 39 -14.89 -8.18 -4.73
C LEU A 39 -13.54 -8.90 -4.66
N PHE A 40 -12.61 -8.33 -3.89
CA PHE A 40 -11.33 -8.94 -3.58
C PHE A 40 -11.38 -9.54 -2.17
N THR A 41 -10.64 -10.63 -2.00
CA THR A 41 -10.37 -11.22 -0.68
C THR A 41 -9.04 -10.67 -0.16
N ASP A 42 -9.00 -10.27 1.10
CA ASP A 42 -7.76 -9.90 1.78
C ASP A 42 -6.75 -11.06 1.71
N ASN A 43 -5.57 -10.81 1.16
CA ASN A 43 -4.51 -11.79 1.03
C ASN A 43 -3.17 -11.21 1.46
N PRO A 44 -2.73 -11.45 2.72
CA PRO A 44 -1.46 -10.94 3.21
C PRO A 44 -0.23 -11.64 2.59
N ALA A 45 -0.42 -12.71 1.81
CA ALA A 45 0.65 -13.46 1.16
C ALA A 45 1.03 -12.92 -0.24
N ILE A 46 0.48 -11.78 -0.68
CA ILE A 46 0.86 -11.15 -1.94
C ILE A 46 2.37 -10.99 -2.09
N VAL A 47 2.85 -11.21 -3.31
CA VAL A 47 4.26 -11.09 -3.70
C VAL A 47 4.51 -9.69 -4.24
N ASP A 48 5.65 -9.12 -3.86
CA ASP A 48 6.05 -7.74 -4.17
C ASP A 48 4.99 -6.72 -3.72
N PRO A 49 4.64 -6.69 -2.41
CA PRO A 49 3.64 -5.78 -1.90
C PRO A 49 4.09 -4.33 -2.07
N HIS A 50 3.27 -3.52 -2.70
CA HIS A 50 3.48 -2.09 -2.85
C HIS A 50 2.27 -1.31 -2.32
N PRO A 51 2.48 -0.13 -1.71
CA PRO A 51 1.38 0.72 -1.30
C PRO A 51 0.43 1.05 -2.45
N MET A 52 -0.86 1.16 -2.14
CA MET A 52 -1.91 1.55 -3.05
C MET A 52 -2.83 2.60 -2.41
N PRO A 53 -3.27 3.60 -3.17
CA PRO A 53 -4.24 4.56 -2.65
C PRO A 53 -5.60 3.89 -2.45
N VAL A 54 -6.26 4.21 -1.34
CA VAL A 54 -7.72 4.05 -1.25
C VAL A 54 -8.34 5.23 -1.99
N GLU A 55 -9.08 4.97 -3.06
CA GLU A 55 -9.65 6.04 -3.90
C GLU A 55 -10.95 6.60 -3.31
N ALA A 56 -11.74 5.73 -2.68
CA ALA A 56 -12.94 6.07 -1.93
C ALA A 56 -13.29 4.93 -0.98
N TRP A 57 -14.27 5.15 -0.11
CA TRP A 57 -14.81 4.09 0.74
C TRP A 57 -16.32 4.23 0.90
N SER A 58 -16.97 3.15 1.30
CA SER A 58 -18.38 3.13 1.65
C SER A 58 -18.63 2.27 2.89
N ARG A 59 -19.81 2.40 3.50
CA ARG A 59 -20.21 1.59 4.65
C ARG A 59 -20.79 0.27 4.15
N ALA A 60 -20.15 -0.84 4.50
CA ALA A 60 -20.67 -2.19 4.26
C ALA A 60 -21.41 -2.76 5.49
N GLY A 61 -21.25 -2.11 6.64
CA GLY A 61 -21.92 -2.45 7.89
C GLY A 61 -21.67 -1.38 8.95
N ALA A 62 -22.10 -1.63 10.19
CA ALA A 62 -21.81 -0.71 11.29
C ALA A 62 -20.30 -0.64 11.59
N ASP A 63 -19.59 -1.75 11.43
CA ASP A 63 -18.20 -2.02 11.77
C ASP A 63 -17.41 -2.59 10.56
N THR A 64 -17.87 -2.36 9.33
CA THR A 64 -17.20 -2.85 8.12
C THR A 64 -17.09 -1.75 7.07
N LEU A 65 -15.87 -1.48 6.62
CA LEU A 65 -15.58 -0.59 5.49
C LEU A 65 -15.59 -1.40 4.19
N ALA A 66 -16.14 -0.84 3.12
CA ALA A 66 -15.82 -1.27 1.76
C ALA A 66 -14.87 -0.25 1.13
N LEU A 67 -13.61 -0.64 0.96
CA LEU A 67 -12.59 0.17 0.30
C LEU A 67 -12.72 0.03 -1.21
N HIS A 68 -12.62 1.13 -1.94
CA HIS A 68 -12.67 1.16 -3.40
C HIS A 68 -11.32 1.59 -3.98
N PHE A 69 -10.82 0.84 -4.95
CA PHE A 69 -9.51 1.04 -5.57
C PHE A 69 -9.51 0.52 -7.00
N THR A 70 -8.53 0.96 -7.79
CA THR A 70 -8.26 0.41 -9.12
C THR A 70 -7.04 -0.51 -9.07
N THR A 71 -7.16 -1.73 -9.59
CA THR A 71 -6.04 -2.68 -9.65
C THR A 71 -6.16 -3.60 -10.87
N GLY A 72 -5.24 -4.54 -11.02
CA GLY A 72 -5.37 -5.62 -12.00
C GLY A 72 -6.41 -6.66 -11.59
N THR A 73 -6.67 -7.61 -12.47
CA THR A 73 -7.73 -8.61 -12.26
C THR A 73 -7.45 -9.56 -11.07
N PRO A 74 -8.47 -10.01 -10.31
CA PRO A 74 -8.30 -10.78 -9.07
C PRO A 74 -7.72 -12.19 -9.25
N GLN A 75 -7.66 -12.71 -10.49
CA GLN A 75 -6.98 -13.99 -10.78
C GLN A 75 -5.45 -13.90 -10.81
N CYS A 76 -4.91 -12.68 -10.78
CA CYS A 76 -3.49 -12.39 -10.93
C CYS A 76 -2.95 -11.47 -9.84
N TYR A 77 -3.77 -10.51 -9.41
CA TYR A 77 -3.38 -9.49 -8.45
C TYR A 77 -4.20 -9.67 -7.18
N GLY A 78 -3.52 -9.54 -6.04
CA GLY A 78 -4.13 -9.56 -4.72
C GLY A 78 -4.01 -8.21 -4.04
N VAL A 79 -4.79 -8.02 -2.99
CA VAL A 79 -4.70 -6.86 -2.12
C VAL A 79 -4.70 -7.30 -0.67
N THR A 80 -4.12 -6.47 0.20
CA THR A 80 -4.30 -6.62 1.64
C THR A 80 -4.43 -5.26 2.31
N ALA A 81 -5.25 -5.20 3.37
CA ALA A 81 -5.42 -3.99 4.15
C ALA A 81 -5.04 -4.20 5.61
N LYS A 82 -4.36 -3.21 6.19
CA LYS A 82 -4.17 -3.10 7.64
C LYS A 82 -4.88 -1.86 8.15
N THR A 83 -5.48 -1.97 9.32
CA THR A 83 -6.15 -0.85 9.99
C THR A 83 -5.43 -0.51 11.29
N HIS A 84 -5.30 0.79 11.54
CA HIS A 84 -4.96 1.33 12.84
C HIS A 84 -6.14 2.19 13.33
N GLU A 85 -6.82 1.71 14.37
CA GLU A 85 -8.07 2.29 14.85
C GLU A 85 -7.86 3.09 16.14
N THR A 86 -8.47 4.28 16.17
CA THR A 86 -8.60 5.11 17.36
C THR A 86 -10.06 5.44 17.60
N ALA A 87 -10.35 6.23 18.65
CA ALA A 87 -11.68 6.76 18.89
C ALA A 87 -12.19 7.68 17.76
N ASP A 88 -11.28 8.35 17.05
CA ASP A 88 -11.62 9.39 16.08
C ASP A 88 -11.31 9.00 14.63
N THR A 89 -10.46 8.01 14.41
CA THR A 89 -9.92 7.67 13.09
C THR A 89 -9.82 6.17 12.85
N VAL A 90 -10.00 5.78 11.59
CA VAL A 90 -9.60 4.49 11.05
C VAL A 90 -8.57 4.77 9.97
N THR A 91 -7.31 4.53 10.26
CA THR A 91 -6.22 4.68 9.27
C THR A 91 -6.02 3.36 8.55
N VAL A 92 -6.05 3.39 7.22
CA VAL A 92 -5.96 2.22 6.35
C VAL A 92 -4.67 2.27 5.55
N GLU A 93 -3.91 1.18 5.62
CA GLU A 93 -2.80 0.90 4.72
C GLU A 93 -3.26 -0.19 3.75
N LEU A 94 -3.49 0.18 2.48
CA LEU A 94 -3.83 -0.75 1.42
C LEU A 94 -2.57 -1.07 0.63
N SER A 95 -2.31 -2.35 0.41
CA SER A 95 -1.21 -2.82 -0.44
C SER A 95 -1.74 -3.72 -1.54
N GLY A 96 -1.14 -3.63 -2.71
CA GLY A 96 -1.37 -4.55 -3.83
C GLY A 96 -0.11 -5.32 -4.17
N GLY A 97 -0.28 -6.41 -4.90
CA GLY A 97 0.83 -7.20 -5.40
C GLY A 97 0.34 -8.35 -6.27
N THR A 98 1.27 -9.23 -6.65
CA THR A 98 0.96 -10.43 -7.42
C THR A 98 0.49 -11.54 -6.47
N LEU A 99 -0.53 -12.30 -6.85
CA LEU A 99 -0.90 -13.49 -6.08
C LEU A 99 0.23 -14.54 -6.15
N PRO A 100 0.53 -15.28 -5.07
CA PRO A 100 1.55 -16.33 -5.09
C PRO A 100 1.38 -17.33 -6.24
N GLU A 101 0.16 -17.77 -6.49
CA GLU A 101 -0.22 -18.69 -7.58
C GLU A 101 -0.20 -18.05 -8.98
N ALA A 102 -0.02 -16.73 -9.06
CA ALA A 102 0.06 -15.96 -10.30
C ALA A 102 1.49 -15.61 -10.72
N VAL A 103 2.49 -15.84 -9.86
CA VAL A 103 3.89 -15.56 -10.18
C VAL A 103 4.33 -16.32 -11.43
N GLY A 104 4.88 -15.60 -12.41
CA GLY A 104 5.37 -16.17 -13.67
C GLY A 104 4.26 -16.56 -14.67
N ARG A 105 2.98 -16.32 -14.36
CA ARG A 105 1.88 -16.53 -15.32
C ARG A 105 1.70 -15.33 -16.24
N ALA A 106 1.18 -15.60 -17.44
CA ALA A 106 0.74 -14.54 -18.33
C ALA A 106 -0.56 -13.91 -17.78
N CYS A 107 -0.43 -12.70 -17.24
CA CYS A 107 -1.55 -11.91 -16.73
C CYS A 107 -1.88 -10.78 -17.70
N ILE A 108 -3.16 -10.62 -18.00
CA ILE A 108 -3.64 -9.50 -18.82
C ILE A 108 -3.57 -8.20 -18.00
N GLN A 109 -3.11 -7.12 -18.61
CA GLN A 109 -3.05 -5.81 -17.97
C GLN A 109 -4.35 -5.05 -18.21
N ILE A 110 -5.42 -5.47 -17.52
CA ILE A 110 -6.71 -4.77 -17.49
C ILE A 110 -6.90 -4.19 -16.09
N ALA A 111 -7.18 -2.89 -16.02
CA ALA A 111 -7.59 -2.22 -14.80
C ALA A 111 -9.06 -2.56 -14.48
N VAL A 112 -9.32 -2.95 -13.24
CA VAL A 112 -10.65 -3.21 -12.71
C VAL A 112 -10.89 -2.33 -11.48
N PHE A 113 -12.14 -1.91 -11.30
CA PHE A 113 -12.59 -1.32 -10.04
C PHE A 113 -12.80 -2.44 -9.01
N GLY A 114 -11.95 -2.47 -8.01
CA GLY A 114 -11.97 -3.41 -6.91
C GLY A 114 -12.68 -2.86 -5.68
N THR A 115 -13.26 -3.78 -4.91
CA THR A 115 -13.77 -3.54 -3.56
C THR A 115 -13.14 -4.54 -2.60
N LEU A 116 -12.68 -4.07 -1.45
CA LEU A 116 -12.24 -4.91 -0.33
C LEU A 116 -13.06 -4.56 0.91
N GLU A 117 -13.74 -5.56 1.48
CA GLU A 117 -14.43 -5.40 2.76
C GLU A 117 -13.43 -5.62 3.90
N VAL A 118 -13.33 -4.63 4.78
CA VAL A 118 -12.39 -4.62 5.91
C VAL A 118 -13.19 -4.56 7.21
N PRO A 119 -13.21 -5.64 8.00
CA PRO A 119 -13.84 -5.63 9.31
C PRO A 119 -13.03 -4.75 10.27
N LEU A 120 -13.73 -4.02 11.13
CA LEU A 120 -13.14 -3.14 12.12
C LEU A 120 -13.31 -3.69 13.55
N GLN A 121 -12.51 -3.17 14.48
CA GLN A 121 -12.59 -3.50 15.90
C GLN A 121 -13.79 -2.86 16.60
N GLY A 122 -14.38 -1.83 15.99
CA GLY A 122 -15.57 -1.14 16.50
C GLY A 122 -16.37 -0.46 15.39
N PRO A 123 -17.53 0.12 15.72
CA PRO A 123 -18.39 0.77 14.74
C PRO A 123 -17.70 1.98 14.11
N ILE A 124 -17.89 2.21 12.80
CA ILE A 124 -17.34 3.37 12.08
C ILE A 124 -17.82 4.67 12.70
N GLY A 125 -19.13 4.80 12.97
CA GLY A 125 -19.71 6.03 13.55
C GLY A 125 -19.30 7.27 12.75
N ASP A 126 -18.84 8.30 13.48
CA ASP A 126 -18.32 9.57 12.95
C ASP A 126 -16.80 9.56 12.74
N ARG A 127 -16.14 8.40 12.86
CA ARG A 127 -14.69 8.29 12.69
C ARG A 127 -14.28 8.66 11.27
N ARG A 128 -13.18 9.39 11.15
CA ARG A 128 -12.58 9.71 9.86
C ARG A 128 -11.80 8.52 9.33
N VAL A 129 -12.06 8.15 8.09
CA VAL A 129 -11.24 7.16 7.37
C VAL A 129 -10.07 7.88 6.72
N LEU A 130 -8.86 7.42 6.98
CA LEU A 130 -7.61 7.93 6.42
C LEU A 130 -6.92 6.82 5.63
N SER A 131 -6.19 7.17 4.58
CA SER A 131 -5.35 6.26 3.80
C SER A 131 -3.90 6.72 3.84
N VAL A 132 -2.99 5.77 4.10
CA VAL A 132 -1.54 5.96 4.06
C VAL A 132 -0.97 5.10 2.94
N HIS A 133 -0.18 5.70 2.05
CA HIS A 133 0.51 5.03 0.96
C HIS A 133 1.76 5.78 0.50
#